data_AF-A0A7M4DSP3-F1
#
_entry.id   AF-A0A7M4DSP3-F1
#
_cell.length_a   1.000
_cell.length_b   1.000
_cell.length_c   1.000
_cell.angle_alpha   90.00
_cell.angle_beta   90.00
_cell.angle_gamma   90.00
#
_symmetry.space_group_name_H-M   'P 1'
#
loop_
_entity.id
_entity.type
_entity.pdbx_description
1 polymer ?
#
loop_
_entity_poly.entity_id
_entity_poly.type
_entity_poly.pdbx_seq_one_letter_code
_entity_poly.pdbx_strand_id
1 'polypeptide(L)'
;MDSVDDPFAAWRALEAQREALPLETQAIFILICVESILSMRPTRDPAGQEYLRVIWDLFDGDRSRLPMVADTLEERVDIDDRDELAALFHAVRALRGSHEDAAWGAHRLLDDAYERIPRAVDQTSFPPLADETAHEVVQDELRWQRSVLESLSAADLAARIVYLRERARTRRGVGH
;
A
#
# COMPACT_ATOMS: atom_id res chain seq x y z
N MET A 1 -8.15 23.46 -26.90
CA MET A 1 -7.95 23.79 -25.48
C MET A 1 -7.76 22.44 -24.83
N ASP A 2 -6.53 21.95 -24.92
CA ASP A 2 -6.18 20.59 -24.60
C ASP A 2 -6.46 20.36 -23.11
N SER A 3 -7.16 19.26 -22.84
CA SER A 3 -7.35 18.72 -21.50
C SER A 3 -6.00 18.75 -20.80
N VAL A 4 -5.88 19.57 -19.76
CA VAL A 4 -4.80 19.44 -18.77
C VAL A 4 -4.74 17.95 -18.41
N ASP A 5 -3.58 17.33 -18.63
CA ASP A 5 -3.36 15.92 -18.28
C ASP A 5 -3.80 15.71 -16.83
N ASP A 6 -4.86 14.93 -16.62
CA ASP A 6 -5.40 14.68 -15.29
C ASP A 6 -4.33 13.91 -14.49
N PRO A 7 -3.71 14.52 -13.47
CA PRO A 7 -2.59 13.91 -12.74
C PRO A 7 -3.03 12.64 -12.00
N PHE A 8 -4.32 12.48 -11.73
CA PHE A 8 -4.87 11.29 -11.09
C PHE A 8 -5.30 10.18 -12.07
N ALA A 9 -5.16 10.37 -13.39
CA ALA A 9 -5.58 9.36 -14.37
C ALA A 9 -4.91 7.99 -14.13
N ALA A 10 -3.61 7.98 -13.81
CA ALA A 10 -2.88 6.74 -13.52
C ALA A 10 -3.35 6.07 -12.22
N TRP A 11 -3.64 6.86 -11.18
CA TRP A 11 -4.12 6.37 -9.89
C TRP A 11 -5.53 5.78 -10.00
N ARG A 12 -6.45 6.47 -10.68
CA ARG A 12 -7.81 5.96 -10.93
C ARG A 12 -7.81 4.68 -11.77
N ALA A 13 -6.87 4.54 -12.70
CA ALA A 13 -6.72 3.30 -13.46
C ALA A 13 -6.28 2.13 -12.56
N LEU A 14 -5.36 2.35 -11.62
CA LEU A 14 -4.99 1.33 -10.61
C LEU A 14 -6.16 1.00 -9.69
N GLU A 15 -6.90 2.01 -9.24
CA GLU A 15 -8.08 1.83 -8.41
C GLU A 15 -9.12 0.95 -9.12
N ALA A 16 -9.47 1.28 -10.36
CA ALA A 16 -10.39 0.47 -11.17
C ALA A 16 -9.89 -0.97 -11.36
N GLN A 17 -8.58 -1.15 -11.57
CA GLN A 17 -7.98 -2.49 -11.68
C GLN A 17 -8.07 -3.27 -10.37
N ARG A 18 -7.82 -2.62 -9.22
CA ARG A 18 -7.99 -3.20 -7.88
C ARG A 18 -9.45 -3.58 -7.64
N GLU A 19 -10.39 -2.69 -7.90
CA GLU A 19 -11.83 -2.90 -7.66
C GLU A 19 -12.39 -4.08 -8.46
N ALA A 20 -11.82 -4.38 -9.63
CA ALA A 20 -12.20 -5.53 -10.44
C ALA A 20 -11.77 -6.89 -9.82
N LEU A 21 -10.88 -6.90 -8.83
CA LEU A 21 -10.42 -8.12 -8.15
C LEU A 21 -11.37 -8.53 -7.01
N PRO A 22 -11.40 -9.82 -6.62
CA PRO A 22 -12.08 -10.24 -5.40
C PRO A 22 -11.58 -9.47 -4.18
N LEU A 23 -12.47 -9.15 -3.24
CA LEU A 23 -12.14 -8.30 -2.09
C LEU A 23 -10.95 -8.82 -1.26
N GLU A 24 -10.86 -10.14 -1.06
CA GLU A 24 -9.71 -10.76 -0.38
C GLU A 24 -8.39 -10.44 -1.12
N THR A 25 -8.41 -10.51 -2.46
CA THR A 25 -7.26 -10.16 -3.31
C THR A 25 -6.92 -8.67 -3.24
N GLN A 26 -7.91 -7.79 -3.09
CA GLN A 26 -7.68 -6.36 -2.86
C GLN A 26 -6.96 -6.12 -1.53
N ALA A 27 -7.35 -6.82 -0.47
CA ALA A 27 -6.68 -6.73 0.82
C ALA A 27 -5.24 -7.27 0.78
N ILE A 28 -5.04 -8.41 0.10
CA ILE A 28 -3.71 -8.98 -0.16
C ILE A 28 -2.80 -8.00 -0.90
N PHE A 29 -3.34 -7.32 -1.91
CA PHE A 29 -2.62 -6.27 -2.65
C PHE A 29 -2.09 -5.19 -1.69
N ILE A 30 -2.94 -4.71 -0.77
CA ILE A 30 -2.55 -3.69 0.21
C ILE A 30 -1.45 -4.21 1.13
N LEU A 31 -1.57 -5.43 1.65
CA LEU A 31 -0.56 -6.05 2.52
C LEU A 31 0.80 -6.19 1.83
N ILE A 32 0.83 -6.57 0.55
CA ILE A 32 2.06 -6.67 -0.25
C ILE A 32 2.70 -5.30 -0.44
N CYS A 33 1.90 -4.26 -0.68
CA CYS A 33 2.41 -2.90 -0.83
C CYS A 33 2.95 -2.36 0.49
N VAL A 34 2.28 -2.61 1.62
CA VAL A 34 2.83 -2.28 2.94
C VAL A 34 4.14 -3.02 3.22
N GLU A 35 4.23 -4.31 2.89
CA GLU A 35 5.47 -5.09 3.02
C GLU A 35 6.63 -4.46 2.25
N SER A 36 6.34 -3.90 1.08
CA SER A 36 7.29 -3.14 0.29
C SER A 36 7.68 -1.83 0.98
N ILE A 37 6.72 -1.03 1.45
CA ILE A 37 6.96 0.26 2.12
C ILE A 37 7.85 0.06 3.35
N LEU A 38 7.49 -0.88 4.22
CA LEU A 38 8.22 -1.19 5.45
C LEU A 38 9.65 -1.70 5.17
N SER A 39 9.89 -2.31 4.00
CA SER A 39 11.21 -2.80 3.59
C SER A 39 12.11 -1.72 2.99
N MET A 40 11.52 -0.67 2.43
CA MET A 40 12.25 0.47 1.84
C MET A 40 12.66 1.54 2.86
N ARG A 41 12.01 1.60 4.04
CA ARG A 41 12.32 2.64 5.03
C ARG A 41 13.75 2.51 5.59
N PRO A 42 14.48 3.64 5.72
CA PRO A 42 15.86 3.65 6.23
C PRO A 42 15.95 3.22 7.70
N THR A 43 14.94 3.59 8.49
CA THR A 43 14.76 3.09 9.85
C THR A 43 13.66 2.05 9.82
N ARG A 44 13.99 0.81 10.21
CA ARG A 44 12.99 -0.25 10.33
C ARG A 44 12.00 0.14 11.42
N ASP A 45 10.71 0.21 11.07
CA ASP A 45 9.65 0.23 12.07
C ASP A 45 9.41 -1.19 12.58
N PRO A 46 9.86 -1.54 13.79
CA PRO A 46 9.71 -2.90 14.30
C PRO A 46 8.24 -3.25 14.55
N ALA A 47 7.42 -2.26 14.90
CA ALA A 47 6.01 -2.48 15.22
C ALA A 47 5.20 -2.82 13.97
N GLY A 48 5.30 -2.02 12.91
CA GLY A 48 4.64 -2.29 11.63
C GLY A 48 5.08 -3.62 11.01
N GLN A 49 6.38 -3.94 11.09
CA GLN A 49 6.92 -5.24 10.64
C GLN A 49 6.33 -6.41 11.44
N GLU A 50 6.15 -6.24 12.75
CA GLU A 50 5.56 -7.26 13.61
C GLU A 50 4.05 -7.45 13.32
N TYR A 51 3.28 -6.37 13.15
CA TYR A 51 1.87 -6.49 12.75
C TYR A 51 1.73 -7.19 11.41
N LEU A 52 2.50 -6.78 10.41
CA LEU A 52 2.48 -7.40 9.09
C LEU A 52 2.82 -8.89 9.16
N ARG A 53 3.83 -9.27 9.95
CA ARG A 53 4.20 -10.67 10.19
C ARG A 53 3.03 -11.45 10.79
N VAL A 54 2.44 -10.93 11.86
CA VAL A 54 1.29 -11.55 12.53
C VAL A 54 0.09 -11.68 11.59
N ILE A 55 -0.20 -10.66 10.77
CA ILE A 55 -1.30 -10.69 9.80
C ILE A 55 -1.10 -11.84 8.80
N TRP A 56 0.12 -11.98 8.25
CA TRP A 56 0.42 -13.07 7.34
C TRP A 56 0.34 -14.45 8.01
N ASP A 57 0.86 -14.59 9.23
CA ASP A 57 0.79 -15.84 9.99
C ASP A 57 -0.68 -16.25 10.26
N LEU A 58 -1.54 -15.29 10.59
CA LEU A 58 -2.98 -15.53 10.80
C LEU A 58 -3.72 -15.78 9.49
N PHE A 59 -3.30 -15.13 8.40
CA PHE A 59 -3.88 -15.34 7.07
C PHE A 59 -3.63 -16.77 6.54
N ASP A 60 -2.43 -17.29 6.76
CA ASP A 60 -2.03 -18.67 6.38
C ASP A 60 -2.52 -19.72 7.40
N GLY A 61 -2.85 -19.29 8.63
CA GLY A 61 -3.29 -20.15 9.73
C GLY A 61 -4.68 -19.78 10.25
N ASP A 62 -4.74 -19.32 11.50
CA ASP A 62 -6.00 -19.05 12.22
C ASP A 62 -6.55 -17.64 11.94
N ARG A 63 -7.29 -17.53 10.83
CA ARG A 63 -7.93 -16.29 10.39
C ARG A 63 -8.93 -15.72 11.39
N SER A 64 -9.42 -16.52 12.34
CA SER A 64 -10.41 -16.07 13.33
C SER A 64 -9.87 -14.99 14.27
N ARG A 65 -8.54 -14.86 14.37
CA ARG A 65 -7.85 -13.88 15.22
C ARG A 65 -7.51 -12.56 14.53
N LEU A 66 -7.72 -12.45 13.21
CA LEU A 66 -7.52 -11.19 12.47
C LEU A 66 -8.27 -10.00 13.07
N PRO A 67 -9.52 -10.13 13.58
CA PRO A 67 -10.22 -9.02 14.23
C PRO A 67 -9.43 -8.40 15.39
N MET A 68 -8.78 -9.22 16.22
CA MET A 68 -7.99 -8.73 17.36
C MET A 68 -6.82 -7.85 16.91
N VAL A 69 -6.24 -8.14 15.74
CA VAL A 69 -5.16 -7.32 15.17
C VAL A 69 -5.68 -5.97 14.72
N ALA A 70 -6.85 -5.93 14.06
CA ALA A 70 -7.49 -4.68 13.69
C ALA A 70 -7.83 -3.82 14.92
N ASP A 71 -8.40 -4.42 15.97
CA ASP A 71 -8.73 -3.72 17.21
C ASP A 71 -7.46 -3.14 17.87
N THR A 72 -6.36 -3.92 17.89
CA THR A 72 -5.07 -3.45 18.43
C THR A 72 -4.46 -2.31 17.60
N LEU A 73 -4.65 -2.33 16.27
CA LEU A 73 -4.20 -1.25 15.39
C LEU A 73 -5.04 0.01 15.60
N GLU A 74 -6.36 -0.12 15.75
CA GLU A 74 -7.30 0.99 15.96
C GLU A 74 -7.02 1.77 17.25
N GLU A 75 -6.57 1.09 18.31
CA GLU A 75 -6.22 1.71 19.59
C GLU A 75 -4.92 2.52 19.56
N ARG A 76 -4.16 2.48 18.46
CA ARG A 76 -2.90 3.22 18.35
C ARG A 76 -3.15 4.71 18.12
N VAL A 77 -2.53 5.53 18.95
CA VAL A 77 -2.59 6.99 18.85
C VAL A 77 -1.92 7.50 17.56
N ASP A 78 -0.95 6.77 17.01
CA ASP A 78 -0.18 7.15 15.83
C ASP A 78 -0.68 6.50 14.52
N ILE A 79 -1.86 5.88 14.51
CA ILE A 79 -2.35 5.16 13.31
C ILE A 79 -2.55 6.10 12.12
N ASP A 80 -3.13 7.28 12.35
CA ASP A 80 -3.44 8.24 11.28
C ASP A 80 -2.22 9.01 10.77
N ASP A 81 -1.18 9.12 11.61
CA ASP A 81 0.10 9.76 11.28
C ASP A 81 1.03 8.83 10.47
N ARG A 82 0.61 7.58 10.26
CA ARG A 82 1.44 6.51 9.71
C ARG A 82 0.66 5.70 8.68
N ASP A 83 0.76 6.15 7.43
CA ASP A 83 0.02 5.58 6.30
C ASP A 83 0.16 4.05 6.18
N GLU A 84 1.34 3.50 6.47
CA GLU A 84 1.55 2.06 6.45
C GLU A 84 0.76 1.31 7.54
N LEU A 85 0.58 1.89 8.73
CA LEU A 85 -0.21 1.29 9.81
C LEU A 85 -1.70 1.44 9.54
N ALA A 86 -2.13 2.60 9.06
CA ALA A 86 -3.50 2.80 8.60
C ALA A 86 -3.86 1.82 7.47
N ALA A 87 -2.94 1.62 6.51
CA ALA A 87 -3.12 0.65 5.43
C ALA A 87 -3.24 -0.79 5.96
N LEU A 88 -2.44 -1.19 6.97
CA LEU A 88 -2.60 -2.52 7.61
C LEU A 88 -3.98 -2.66 8.27
N PHE A 89 -4.40 -1.66 9.04
CA PHE A 89 -5.69 -1.67 9.71
C PHE A 89 -6.85 -1.87 8.72
N HIS A 90 -6.86 -1.05 7.67
CA HIS A 90 -7.85 -1.13 6.61
C HIS A 90 -7.76 -2.45 5.82
N ALA A 91 -6.57 -2.97 5.54
CA ALA A 91 -6.42 -4.28 4.89
C ALA A 91 -7.02 -5.42 5.72
N VAL A 92 -6.81 -5.41 7.05
CA VAL A 92 -7.41 -6.43 7.93
C VAL A 92 -8.93 -6.31 7.98
N ARG A 93 -9.49 -5.10 7.94
CA ARG A 93 -10.94 -4.89 7.85
C ARG A 93 -11.50 -5.30 6.48
N ALA A 94 -10.75 -5.10 5.41
CA ALA A 94 -11.10 -5.58 4.07
C ALA A 94 -11.14 -7.12 4.01
N LEU A 95 -10.18 -7.82 4.64
CA LEU A 95 -10.22 -9.29 4.80
C LEU A 95 -11.49 -9.79 5.51
N ARG A 96 -12.18 -8.92 6.26
CA ARG A 96 -13.44 -9.21 6.96
C ARG A 96 -14.69 -8.83 6.16
N GLY A 97 -14.54 -8.38 4.91
CA GLY A 97 -15.67 -8.09 4.03
C GLY A 97 -15.96 -6.60 3.78
N SER A 98 -15.12 -5.68 4.25
CA SER A 98 -15.33 -4.24 4.05
C SER A 98 -14.69 -3.73 2.75
N HIS A 99 -15.53 -3.39 1.77
CA HIS A 99 -15.09 -2.75 0.53
C HIS A 99 -14.58 -1.32 0.73
N GLU A 100 -15.20 -0.59 1.66
CA GLU A 100 -14.78 0.76 2.02
C GLU A 100 -13.36 0.76 2.59
N ASP A 101 -13.06 -0.19 3.48
CA ASP A 101 -11.71 -0.33 4.02
C ASP A 101 -10.69 -0.74 2.94
N ALA A 102 -11.08 -1.54 1.94
CA ALA A 102 -10.18 -1.82 0.81
C ALA A 102 -9.84 -0.56 0.01
N ALA A 103 -10.78 0.38 -0.14
CA ALA A 103 -10.53 1.66 -0.79
C ALA A 103 -9.64 2.56 0.07
N TRP A 104 -9.95 2.73 1.36
CA TRP A 104 -9.14 3.53 2.28
C TRP A 104 -7.71 3.01 2.42
N GLY A 105 -7.52 1.69 2.53
CA GLY A 105 -6.19 1.11 2.58
C GLY A 105 -5.38 1.36 1.31
N ALA A 106 -6.02 1.39 0.13
CA ALA A 106 -5.36 1.76 -1.12
C ALA A 106 -5.02 3.26 -1.21
N HIS A 107 -5.88 4.14 -0.68
CA HIS A 107 -5.58 5.58 -0.61
C HIS A 107 -4.37 5.88 0.26
N ARG A 108 -4.22 5.19 1.40
CA ARG A 108 -3.02 5.33 2.25
C ARG A 108 -1.71 4.96 1.53
N LEU A 109 -1.75 4.02 0.59
CA LEU A 109 -0.57 3.70 -0.23
C LEU A 109 -0.23 4.80 -1.25
N LEU A 110 -1.25 5.49 -1.76
CA LEU A 110 -1.07 6.66 -2.62
C LEU A 110 -0.45 7.80 -1.81
N ASP A 111 -0.99 8.07 -0.62
CA ASP A 111 -0.51 9.15 0.26
C ASP A 111 0.97 8.92 0.63
N ASP A 112 1.36 7.71 1.07
CA ASP A 112 2.76 7.35 1.36
C ASP A 112 3.69 7.60 0.14
N ALA A 113 3.20 7.40 -1.08
CA ALA A 113 3.99 7.64 -2.29
C ALA A 113 4.37 9.11 -2.46
N TYR A 114 3.43 10.03 -2.18
CA TYR A 114 3.68 11.47 -2.22
C TYR A 114 4.48 11.95 -1.02
N GLU A 115 4.28 11.37 0.16
CA GLU A 115 5.07 11.69 1.35
C GLU A 115 6.56 11.37 1.18
N ARG A 116 6.88 10.33 0.38
CA ARG A 116 8.26 9.93 0.08
C ARG A 116 8.99 10.84 -0.91
N ILE A 117 8.32 11.82 -1.53
CA ILE A 117 9.00 12.80 -2.39
C ILE A 117 9.99 13.59 -1.53
N PRO A 118 11.29 13.62 -1.86
CA PRO A 118 12.27 14.40 -1.10
C PRO A 118 11.91 15.89 -1.11
N ARG A 119 11.85 16.50 0.07
CA ARG A 119 11.56 17.93 0.24
C ARG A 119 12.73 18.63 0.91
N ALA A 120 13.00 19.85 0.48
CA ALA A 120 13.97 20.70 1.16
C ALA A 120 13.43 21.11 2.53
N VAL A 121 14.29 21.21 3.54
CA VAL A 121 13.90 21.54 4.93
C VAL A 121 13.20 22.91 5.03
N ASP A 122 13.49 23.81 4.11
CA ASP A 122 12.96 25.17 4.02
C ASP A 122 11.84 25.31 2.96
N GLN A 123 11.35 24.22 2.39
CA GLN A 123 10.28 24.26 1.40
C GLN A 123 8.96 24.71 2.05
N THR A 124 8.50 25.91 1.67
CA THR A 124 7.28 26.54 2.20
C THR A 124 6.05 26.34 1.32
N SER A 125 6.21 25.71 0.14
CA SER A 125 5.11 25.44 -0.78
C SER A 125 5.30 24.11 -1.50
N PHE A 126 4.19 23.42 -1.74
CA PHE A 126 4.17 22.22 -2.56
C PHE A 126 4.15 22.60 -4.05
N PRO A 127 4.87 21.87 -4.91
CA PRO A 127 4.74 22.02 -6.36
C PRO A 127 3.30 21.73 -6.81
N PRO A 128 2.93 22.12 -8.04
CA PRO A 128 1.72 21.62 -8.67
C PRO A 128 1.64 20.09 -8.58
N LEU A 129 0.44 19.57 -8.32
CA LEU A 129 0.23 18.13 -8.19
C LEU A 129 0.73 17.34 -9.42
N ALA A 130 0.56 17.89 -10.63
CA ALA A 130 1.06 17.24 -11.84
C ALA A 130 2.59 17.02 -11.82
N ASP A 131 3.33 17.95 -11.22
CA ASP A 131 4.78 17.83 -11.08
C ASP A 131 5.14 16.78 -10.00
N GLU A 132 4.41 16.75 -8.89
CA GLU A 132 4.57 15.71 -7.86
C GLU A 132 4.20 14.32 -8.39
N THR A 133 3.14 14.18 -9.17
CA THR A 133 2.78 12.91 -9.81
C THR A 133 3.83 12.47 -10.82
N ALA A 134 4.43 13.41 -11.57
CA ALA A 134 5.51 13.11 -12.51
C ALA A 134 6.83 12.74 -11.82
N HIS A 135 6.96 12.97 -10.50
CA HIS A 135 8.17 12.66 -9.74
C HIS A 135 8.50 11.15 -9.79
N GLU A 136 9.79 10.82 -9.88
CA GLU A 136 10.25 9.44 -10.07
C GLU A 136 9.82 8.47 -8.96
N VAL A 137 9.70 8.98 -7.73
CA VAL A 137 9.22 8.23 -6.56
C VAL A 137 7.77 7.77 -6.76
N VAL A 138 6.89 8.68 -7.20
CA VAL A 138 5.48 8.38 -7.47
C VAL A 138 5.35 7.47 -8.69
N GLN A 139 6.12 7.73 -9.74
CA GLN A 139 6.14 6.89 -10.95
C GLN A 139 6.67 5.48 -10.68
N ASP A 140 7.64 5.32 -9.77
CA ASP A 140 8.10 4.00 -9.34
C ASP A 140 7.02 3.26 -8.54
N GLU A 141 6.31 3.95 -7.66
CA GLU A 141 5.19 3.36 -6.92
C GLU A 141 4.04 2.94 -7.84
N LEU A 142 3.65 3.78 -8.80
CA LEU A 142 2.65 3.44 -9.81
C LEU A 142 3.05 2.18 -10.60
N ARG A 143 4.33 2.08 -11.03
CA ARG A 143 4.86 0.89 -11.72
C ARG A 143 4.82 -0.34 -10.82
N TRP A 144 5.21 -0.20 -9.56
CA TRP A 144 5.19 -1.29 -8.59
C TRP A 144 3.77 -1.81 -8.37
N GLN A 145 2.83 -0.95 -7.96
CA GLN A 145 1.45 -1.34 -7.66
C GLN A 145 0.76 -1.96 -8.88
N ARG A 146 0.99 -1.41 -10.08
CA ARG A 146 0.52 -2.02 -11.34
C ARG A 146 1.02 -3.45 -11.48
N SER A 147 2.32 -3.67 -11.30
CA SER A 147 2.92 -5.00 -11.45
C SER A 147 2.39 -6.02 -10.42
N VAL A 148 2.08 -5.56 -9.20
CA VAL A 148 1.46 -6.38 -8.16
C VAL A 148 0.05 -6.78 -8.59
N LEU A 149 -0.79 -5.81 -9.01
CA LEU A 149 -2.16 -6.07 -9.44
C LEU A 149 -2.22 -6.98 -10.68
N GLU A 150 -1.37 -6.75 -11.67
CA GLU A 150 -1.22 -7.64 -12.84
C GLU A 150 -0.87 -9.06 -12.41
N SER A 151 0.07 -9.23 -11.47
CA SER A 151 0.49 -10.53 -10.98
C SER A 151 -0.61 -11.24 -10.17
N LEU A 152 -1.42 -10.50 -9.39
CA LEU A 152 -2.53 -11.06 -8.62
C LEU A 152 -3.76 -11.42 -9.47
N SER A 153 -3.86 -10.86 -10.68
CA SER A 153 -4.91 -11.23 -11.65
C SER A 153 -4.64 -12.55 -12.39
N ALA A 154 -3.45 -13.13 -12.23
CA ALA A 154 -3.06 -14.38 -12.88
C ALA A 154 -3.60 -15.63 -12.16
N ALA A 155 -3.58 -16.76 -12.86
CA ALA A 155 -3.82 -18.07 -12.23
C ALA A 155 -2.74 -18.39 -11.17
N ASP A 156 -3.11 -19.21 -10.17
CA ASP A 156 -2.28 -19.61 -9.03
C ASP A 156 -1.96 -18.48 -8.03
N LEU A 157 -3.02 -17.91 -7.44
CA LEU A 157 -2.94 -16.80 -6.48
C LEU A 157 -1.98 -17.09 -5.31
N ALA A 158 -1.95 -18.32 -4.78
CA ALA A 158 -1.11 -18.67 -3.65
C ALA A 158 0.38 -18.54 -3.96
N ALA A 159 0.84 -19.10 -5.09
CA ALA A 159 2.23 -18.96 -5.51
C ALA A 159 2.60 -17.49 -5.81
N ARG A 160 1.64 -16.72 -6.37
CA ARG A 160 1.84 -15.29 -6.64
C ARG A 160 2.01 -14.47 -5.37
N ILE A 161 1.24 -14.75 -4.32
CA ILE A 161 1.40 -14.09 -3.02
C ILE A 161 2.82 -14.30 -2.49
N VAL A 162 3.31 -15.54 -2.44
CA VAL A 162 4.67 -15.86 -1.96
C VAL A 162 5.73 -15.08 -2.75
N TYR A 163 5.67 -15.17 -4.08
CA TYR A 163 6.58 -14.47 -4.98
C TYR A 163 6.58 -12.95 -4.79
N LEU A 164 5.39 -12.34 -4.67
CA LEU A 164 5.24 -10.89 -4.52
C LEU A 164 5.76 -10.41 -3.17
N ARG A 165 5.56 -11.19 -2.09
CA ARG A 165 6.11 -10.88 -0.77
C ARG A 165 7.64 -10.90 -0.78
N GLU A 166 8.25 -11.89 -1.43
CA GLU A 166 9.71 -11.94 -1.59
C GLU A 166 10.25 -10.73 -2.38
N ARG A 167 9.55 -10.31 -3.43
CA ARG A 167 9.88 -9.09 -4.17
C ARG A 167 9.70 -7.83 -3.33
N ALA A 168 8.63 -7.74 -2.56
CA ALA A 168 8.37 -6.60 -1.67
C ALA A 168 9.49 -6.42 -0.64
N ARG A 169 9.97 -7.51 -0.03
CA ARG A 169 11.08 -7.50 0.95
C ARG A 169 12.42 -7.07 0.37
N THR A 170 12.62 -7.29 -0.93
CA THR A 170 13.88 -6.97 -1.62
C THR A 170 13.82 -5.67 -2.39
N ARG A 171 12.64 -5.04 -2.51
CA ARG A 171 12.48 -3.74 -3.16
C ARG A 171 13.30 -2.69 -2.42
N ARG A 172 13.98 -1.85 -3.18
CA ARG A 172 14.70 -0.67 -2.71
C ARG A 172 14.00 0.55 -3.28
N GLY A 173 13.95 1.63 -2.51
CA GLY A 173 13.51 2.92 -3.04
C GLY A 173 14.43 3.37 -4.18
N VAL A 174 13.91 4.22 -5.07
CA VAL A 174 14.74 4.90 -6.07
C VAL A 174 15.80 5.71 -5.30
N GLY A 175 17.07 5.50 -5.66
CA GLY A 175 18.21 6.00 -4.89
C GLY A 175 18.26 7.52 -4.82
N HIS A 176 18.70 8.03 -3.65
CA HIS A 176 19.09 9.41 -3.44
C HIS A 176 20.46 9.72 -4.05
#